data_AF-A0A933QMG1-F1
#
_entry.id   AF-A0A933QMG1-F1
#
_cell.length_a   1.000
_cell.length_b   1.000
_cell.length_c   1.000
_cell.angle_alpha   90.00
_cell.angle_beta   90.00
_cell.angle_gamma   90.00
#
_symmetry.space_group_name_H-M   'P 1'
#
loop_
_entity.id
_entity.type
_entity.pdbx_description
1 polymer ?
#
loop_
_entity_poly.entity_id
_entity_poly.type
_entity_poly.pdbx_seq_one_letter_code
_entity_poly.pdbx_strand_id
1 'polypeptide(L)'
;MTKTSFASRRVAPESFRQYCQTRFDRTVELTQKAIAALQAQGQPVTLTALSVATCAFDAKGKGLSAATILRNPQAAELFRQHSQAYQVQQDKAKKARRKRPGLSSEVRTTYRGLRATELIQMIEDLKTQIAKLKAQDEQLRSERDAAYRLRDEALEQNARQLASLTRLVQPSLSVPIQESSISSEVRLS
;
A
#
# COMPACT_ATOMS: atom_id res chain seq x y z
N MET A 1 -36.60 -31.64 16.96
CA MET A 1 -36.52 -30.18 17.24
C MET A 1 -36.07 -29.45 15.98
N THR A 2 -37.01 -28.94 15.18
CA THR A 2 -36.73 -28.26 13.91
C THR A 2 -36.58 -26.76 14.14
N LYS A 3 -35.37 -26.22 13.98
CA LYS A 3 -35.11 -24.77 13.96
C LYS A 3 -35.48 -24.24 12.58
N THR A 4 -36.67 -23.66 12.45
CA THR A 4 -37.08 -22.94 11.24
C THR A 4 -36.30 -21.64 11.12
N SER A 5 -35.43 -21.60 10.12
CA SER A 5 -34.68 -20.42 9.67
C SER A 5 -35.65 -19.34 9.15
N PHE A 6 -35.78 -18.22 9.87
CA PHE A 6 -36.45 -17.02 9.38
C PHE A 6 -35.43 -16.02 8.81
N ALA A 7 -34.71 -16.41 7.76
CA ALA A 7 -33.90 -15.49 6.96
C ALA A 7 -34.73 -14.89 5.81
N SER A 8 -35.93 -14.38 6.12
CA SER A 8 -36.71 -13.56 5.18
C SER A 8 -36.26 -12.11 5.33
N ARG A 9 -35.56 -11.55 4.33
CA ARG A 9 -35.32 -10.11 4.21
C ARG A 9 -36.67 -9.40 4.32
N ARG A 10 -36.95 -8.72 5.43
CA ARG A 10 -38.15 -7.91 5.60
C ARG A 10 -38.04 -6.70 4.67
N VAL A 11 -38.58 -6.84 3.47
CA VAL A 11 -38.78 -5.75 2.53
C VAL A 11 -39.81 -4.81 3.16
N ALA A 12 -39.42 -3.55 3.40
CA ALA A 12 -40.34 -2.56 3.94
C ALA A 12 -41.58 -2.43 3.03
N PRO A 13 -42.79 -2.28 3.60
CA PRO A 13 -44.01 -2.09 2.83
C PRO A 13 -43.88 -0.93 1.83
N GLU A 14 -44.50 -1.06 0.67
CA GLU A 14 -44.39 -0.06 -0.41
C GLU A 14 -44.90 1.32 0.02
N SER A 15 -46.00 1.36 0.79
CA SER A 15 -46.55 2.59 1.37
C SER A 15 -45.54 3.33 2.28
N PHE A 16 -44.73 2.60 3.03
CA PHE A 16 -43.68 3.18 3.87
C PHE A 16 -42.56 3.79 3.01
N ARG A 17 -42.17 3.11 1.93
CA ARG A 17 -41.16 3.62 0.98
C ARG A 17 -41.64 4.89 0.28
N GLN A 18 -42.88 4.90 -0.20
CA GLN A 18 -43.49 6.07 -0.82
C GLN A 18 -43.56 7.25 0.16
N TYR A 19 -44.02 7.02 1.39
CA TYR A 19 -44.05 8.05 2.43
C TYR A 19 -42.66 8.62 2.75
N CYS A 20 -41.65 7.76 2.85
CA CYS A 20 -40.26 8.20 2.99
C CYS A 20 -39.84 9.05 1.80
N GLN A 21 -40.06 8.58 0.57
CA GLN A 21 -39.67 9.29 -0.64
C GLN A 21 -40.28 10.70 -0.71
N THR A 22 -41.59 10.84 -0.48
CA THR A 22 -42.27 12.15 -0.45
C THR A 22 -41.66 13.10 0.58
N ARG A 23 -41.21 12.59 1.74
CA ARG A 23 -40.51 13.41 2.74
C ARG A 23 -39.11 13.83 2.27
N PHE A 24 -38.40 12.95 1.58
CA PHE A 24 -37.10 13.29 0.99
C PHE A 24 -37.28 14.36 -0.08
N ASP A 25 -38.21 14.18 -1.02
CA ASP A 25 -38.45 15.12 -2.12
C ASP A 25 -38.83 16.51 -1.57
N ARG A 26 -39.76 16.57 -0.60
CA ARG A 26 -40.12 17.81 0.08
C ARG A 26 -38.92 18.51 0.72
N THR A 27 -38.01 17.73 1.32
CA THR A 27 -36.81 18.29 1.96
C THR A 27 -35.89 18.93 0.92
N VAL A 28 -35.71 18.28 -0.23
CA VAL A 28 -34.92 18.81 -1.35
C VAL A 28 -35.54 20.08 -1.90
N GLU A 29 -36.84 20.08 -2.18
CA GLU A 29 -37.55 21.24 -2.74
C GLU A 29 -37.44 22.48 -1.83
N LEU A 30 -37.70 22.31 -0.53
CA LEU A 30 -37.60 23.41 0.44
C LEU A 30 -36.17 23.93 0.55
N THR A 31 -35.19 23.02 0.55
CA THR A 31 -33.77 23.39 0.61
C THR A 31 -33.37 24.18 -0.63
N GLN A 32 -33.80 23.77 -1.82
CA GLN A 32 -33.50 24.46 -3.07
C GLN A 32 -34.11 25.87 -3.12
N LYS A 33 -35.37 26.02 -2.72
CA LYS A 33 -36.04 27.34 -2.63
C LYS A 33 -35.34 28.25 -1.60
N ALA A 34 -34.97 27.70 -0.45
CA ALA A 34 -34.27 28.45 0.59
C ALA A 34 -32.87 28.91 0.14
N ILE A 35 -32.12 28.06 -0.57
CA ILE A 35 -30.81 28.43 -1.15
C ILE A 35 -30.98 29.57 -2.14
N ALA A 36 -31.94 29.46 -3.07
CA ALA A 36 -32.19 30.51 -4.07
C ALA A 36 -32.56 31.85 -3.41
N ALA A 37 -33.39 31.81 -2.37
CA ALA A 37 -33.77 33.01 -1.62
C ALA A 37 -32.57 33.65 -0.90
N LEU A 38 -31.73 32.85 -0.22
CA LEU A 38 -30.53 33.34 0.46
C LEU A 38 -29.54 33.95 -0.53
N GLN A 39 -29.35 33.32 -1.69
CA GLN A 39 -28.49 33.84 -2.76
C GLN A 39 -29.02 35.16 -3.33
N ALA A 40 -30.32 35.25 -3.59
CA ALA A 40 -30.95 36.49 -4.07
C ALA A 40 -30.80 37.65 -3.07
N GLN A 41 -30.76 37.35 -1.77
CA GLN A 41 -30.56 38.31 -0.69
C GLN A 41 -29.08 38.59 -0.37
N GLY A 42 -28.13 37.95 -1.07
CA GLY A 42 -26.70 38.04 -0.79
C GLY A 42 -26.30 37.48 0.59
N GLN A 43 -27.14 36.65 1.20
CA GLN A 43 -26.91 36.07 2.52
C GLN A 43 -26.08 34.78 2.42
N PRO A 44 -25.22 34.49 3.41
CA PRO A 44 -24.40 33.29 3.39
C PRO A 44 -25.25 32.02 3.58
N VAL A 45 -25.01 31.03 2.72
CA VAL A 45 -25.66 29.72 2.82
C VAL A 45 -25.03 28.90 3.95
N THR A 46 -25.68 28.97 5.11
CA THR A 46 -25.35 28.21 6.33
C THR A 46 -26.53 27.32 6.73
N LEU A 47 -26.29 26.26 7.51
CA LEU A 47 -27.37 25.36 7.97
C LEU A 47 -28.41 26.10 8.82
N THR A 48 -27.98 27.06 9.63
CA THR A 48 -28.88 27.90 10.45
C THR A 48 -29.71 28.82 9.55
N ALA A 49 -29.09 29.50 8.59
CA ALA A 49 -29.81 30.35 7.64
C ALA A 49 -30.82 29.55 6.81
N LEU A 50 -30.46 28.34 6.36
CA LEU A 50 -31.40 27.45 5.67
C LEU A 50 -32.54 27.02 6.56
N SER A 51 -32.27 26.69 7.82
CA SER A 51 -33.33 26.28 8.76
C SER A 51 -34.37 27.40 8.95
N VAL A 52 -33.92 28.66 8.99
CA VAL A 52 -34.82 29.82 9.08
C VAL A 52 -35.51 30.10 7.75
N ALA A 53 -34.77 30.13 6.63
CA ALA A 53 -35.32 30.46 5.32
C ALA A 53 -36.35 29.44 4.84
N THR A 54 -36.18 28.16 5.19
CA THR A 54 -37.15 27.11 4.85
C THR A 54 -38.50 27.30 5.53
N CYS A 55 -38.59 28.02 6.65
CA CYS A 55 -39.88 28.33 7.29
C CYS A 55 -40.80 29.13 6.37
N ALA A 56 -40.26 30.02 5.53
CA ALA A 56 -41.06 30.85 4.63
C ALA A 56 -41.70 30.05 3.46
N PHE A 57 -41.10 28.92 3.11
CA PHE A 57 -41.54 28.06 2.01
C PHE A 57 -42.28 26.81 2.48
N ASP A 58 -42.23 26.53 3.77
CA ASP A 58 -42.93 25.39 4.36
C ASP A 58 -44.41 25.74 4.58
N ALA A 59 -45.31 24.95 4.00
CA ALA A 59 -46.76 25.13 4.17
C ALA A 59 -47.22 25.07 5.65
N LYS A 60 -46.42 24.47 6.54
CA LYS A 60 -46.70 24.41 7.99
C LYS A 60 -45.93 25.46 8.80
N GLY A 61 -45.09 26.27 8.16
CA GLY A 61 -44.26 27.30 8.80
C GLY A 61 -43.20 26.76 9.78
N LYS A 62 -42.94 25.44 9.80
CA LYS A 62 -41.99 24.83 10.76
C LYS A 62 -40.55 24.83 10.24
N GLY A 63 -40.39 24.88 8.91
CA GLY A 63 -39.10 24.80 8.24
C GLY A 63 -38.44 23.43 8.41
N LEU A 64 -37.16 23.36 8.03
CA LEU A 64 -36.34 22.16 8.12
C LEU A 64 -35.24 22.36 9.17
N SER A 65 -35.04 21.38 10.04
CA SER A 65 -33.88 21.41 10.93
C SER A 65 -32.60 21.05 10.18
N ALA A 66 -31.45 21.54 10.64
CA ALA A 66 -30.14 21.20 10.10
C ALA A 66 -29.92 19.68 10.01
N ALA A 67 -30.33 18.92 11.03
CA ALA A 67 -30.25 17.46 11.03
C ALA A 67 -31.10 16.83 9.92
N THR A 68 -32.27 17.39 9.63
CA THR A 68 -33.16 16.91 8.55
C THR A 68 -32.53 17.14 7.18
N ILE A 69 -31.92 18.32 6.96
CA ILE A 69 -31.21 18.66 5.73
C ILE A 69 -30.04 17.70 5.52
N LEU A 70 -29.24 17.45 6.56
CA LEU A 70 -28.05 16.60 6.46
C LEU A 70 -28.36 15.10 6.31
N ARG A 71 -29.52 14.64 6.80
CA ARG A 71 -29.94 13.23 6.69
C ARG A 71 -30.42 12.88 5.28
N ASN A 72 -30.89 13.87 4.51
CA ASN A 72 -31.21 13.68 3.11
C ASN A 72 -29.94 13.90 2.25
N PRO A 73 -29.47 12.89 1.52
CA PRO A 73 -28.21 12.98 0.78
C PRO A 73 -28.24 14.08 -0.29
N GLN A 74 -29.35 14.22 -1.02
CA GLN A 74 -29.49 15.23 -2.06
C GLN A 74 -29.53 16.65 -1.47
N ALA A 75 -30.29 16.87 -0.40
CA ALA A 75 -30.33 18.18 0.26
C ALA A 75 -28.98 18.54 0.92
N ALA A 76 -28.28 17.56 1.48
CA ALA A 76 -26.94 17.74 2.02
C ALA A 76 -25.94 18.13 0.93
N GLU A 77 -26.03 17.52 -0.26
CA GLU A 77 -25.19 17.88 -1.41
C GLU A 77 -25.45 19.30 -1.89
N LEU A 78 -26.72 19.70 -2.04
CA LEU A 78 -27.09 21.08 -2.37
C LEU A 78 -26.49 22.07 -1.38
N PHE A 79 -26.62 21.82 -0.07
CA PHE A 79 -25.99 22.65 0.94
C PHE A 79 -24.47 22.74 0.77
N ARG A 80 -23.79 21.61 0.56
CA ARG A 80 -22.32 21.57 0.39
C ARG A 80 -21.85 22.32 -0.86
N GLN A 81 -22.62 22.26 -1.94
CA GLN A 81 -22.31 22.95 -3.20
C GLN A 81 -22.44 24.46 -3.07
N HIS A 82 -23.38 24.96 -2.26
CA HIS A 82 -23.63 26.40 -2.15
C HIS A 82 -23.04 27.06 -0.89
N SER A 83 -22.56 26.27 0.08
CA SER A 83 -21.95 26.80 1.30
C SER A 83 -20.46 27.10 1.11
N GLN A 84 -20.12 28.39 1.03
CA GLN A 84 -18.71 28.85 0.92
C GLN A 84 -17.86 28.41 2.12
N ALA A 85 -18.40 28.47 3.34
CA ALA A 85 -17.70 28.04 4.55
C ALA A 85 -17.31 26.56 4.48
N TYR A 86 -18.21 25.71 3.98
CA TYR A 86 -17.96 24.29 3.78
C TYR A 86 -16.87 24.04 2.72
N GLN A 87 -16.91 24.77 1.60
CA GLN A 87 -15.90 24.67 0.54
C GLN A 87 -14.50 25.07 1.05
N VAL A 88 -14.38 26.20 1.75
CA VAL A 88 -13.11 26.67 2.32
C VAL A 88 -12.54 25.65 3.32
N GLN A 89 -13.38 25.03 4.15
CA GLN A 89 -12.96 24.01 5.09
C GLN A 89 -12.46 22.73 4.37
N GLN A 90 -13.15 22.30 3.32
CA GLN A 90 -12.74 21.18 2.48
C GLN A 90 -11.37 21.43 1.83
N ASP A 91 -11.14 22.63 1.31
CA ASP A 91 -9.86 22.95 0.67
C ASP A 91 -8.71 23.05 1.66
N LYS A 92 -8.96 23.58 2.87
CA LYS A 92 -7.98 23.51 3.97
C LYS A 92 -7.64 22.07 4.34
N ALA A 93 -8.63 21.19 4.45
CA ALA A 93 -8.42 19.77 4.74
C ALA A 93 -7.63 19.05 3.63
N LYS A 94 -7.95 19.32 2.36
CA LYS A 94 -7.21 18.79 1.21
C LYS A 94 -5.75 19.27 1.18
N LYS A 95 -5.51 20.56 1.45
CA LYS A 95 -4.14 21.12 1.56
C LYS A 95 -3.37 20.51 2.73
N ALA A 96 -4.01 20.28 3.88
CA ALA A 96 -3.38 19.60 5.02
C ALA A 96 -3.01 18.15 4.71
N ARG A 97 -3.82 17.44 3.91
CA ARG A 97 -3.49 16.10 3.41
C ARG A 97 -2.30 16.11 2.44
N ARG A 98 -2.23 17.10 1.54
CA ARG A 98 -1.12 17.23 0.57
C ARG A 98 0.22 17.63 1.19
N LYS A 99 0.22 18.38 2.30
CA LYS A 99 1.45 18.78 3.03
C LYS A 99 2.09 17.66 3.87
N ARG A 100 1.51 16.46 3.90
CA ARG A 100 2.07 15.31 4.62
C ARG A 100 2.29 14.16 3.63
N PRO A 101 3.39 14.17 2.86
CA PRO A 101 3.68 13.08 1.97
C PRO A 101 4.00 11.83 2.81
N GLY A 102 3.22 10.77 2.60
CA GLY A 102 3.71 9.39 2.66
C GLY A 102 4.35 8.89 3.97
N LEU A 103 3.70 9.03 5.13
CA LEU A 103 3.85 7.98 6.14
C LEU A 103 2.73 6.98 5.89
N SER A 104 3.08 5.75 5.50
CA SER A 104 2.14 4.64 5.32
C SER A 104 1.14 4.65 6.48
N SER A 105 -0.15 4.53 6.15
CA SER A 105 -1.24 4.45 7.13
C SER A 105 -0.94 3.40 8.20
N GLU A 106 -0.20 2.34 7.85
CA GLU A 106 0.22 1.27 8.76
C GLU A 106 1.20 1.76 9.83
N VAL A 107 2.30 2.42 9.46
CA VAL A 107 3.25 3.00 10.45
C VAL A 107 2.52 3.91 11.43
N ARG A 108 1.51 4.63 10.93
CA ARG A 108 0.71 5.54 11.74
C ARG A 108 -0.28 4.85 12.68
N THR A 109 -0.69 3.61 12.42
CA THR A 109 -1.58 2.82 13.28
C THR A 109 -0.80 1.93 14.24
N THR A 110 0.31 1.33 13.79
CA THR A 110 1.10 0.39 14.60
C THR A 110 1.84 1.09 15.73
N TYR A 111 2.26 2.34 15.51
CA TYR A 111 3.00 3.12 16.50
C TYR A 111 2.15 4.22 17.16
N ARG A 112 0.82 4.18 16.95
CA ARG A 112 -0.10 5.17 17.53
C ARG A 112 -0.31 4.88 19.02
N GLY A 113 0.30 5.70 19.87
CA GLY A 113 0.11 5.60 21.33
C GLY A 113 1.35 5.12 22.08
N LEU A 114 2.43 4.74 21.39
CA LEU A 114 3.73 4.58 22.03
C LEU A 114 4.29 5.94 22.43
N ARG A 115 4.89 5.99 23.62
CA ARG A 115 5.62 7.16 24.09
C ARG A 115 6.90 7.31 23.28
N ALA A 116 7.39 8.54 23.15
CA ALA A 116 8.61 8.83 22.39
C ALA A 116 9.81 7.99 22.88
N THR A 117 9.90 7.72 24.17
CA THR A 117 10.94 6.89 24.79
C THR A 117 10.91 5.44 24.32
N GLU A 118 9.73 4.85 24.14
CA GLU A 118 9.56 3.46 23.70
C GLU A 118 9.94 3.30 22.22
N LEU A 119 9.63 4.31 21.41
CA LEU A 119 10.05 4.35 20.01
C LEU A 119 11.56 4.50 19.87
N ILE A 120 12.19 5.30 20.72
CA ILE A 120 13.66 5.47 20.74
C ILE A 120 14.32 4.13 21.10
N GLN A 121 13.85 3.47 22.17
CA GLN A 121 14.37 2.16 22.57
C GLN A 121 14.24 1.12 21.46
N MET A 122 13.08 1.05 20.81
CA MET A 122 12.86 0.12 19.70
C MET A 122 13.78 0.40 18.51
N ILE A 123 14.06 1.67 18.21
CA ILE A 123 15.02 2.04 17.16
C ILE A 123 16.44 1.58 17.52
N GLU A 124 16.83 1.71 18.78
CA GLU A 124 18.13 1.23 19.26
C GLU A 124 18.23 -0.29 19.19
N ASP A 125 17.20 -1.01 19.63
CA ASP A 125 17.14 -2.47 19.55
C ASP A 125 17.23 -2.94 18.09
N LEU A 126 16.51 -2.29 17.17
CA LEU A 126 16.59 -2.59 15.73
C LEU A 126 18.00 -2.33 15.17
N LYS A 127 18.67 -1.26 15.60
CA LYS A 127 20.06 -1.00 15.19
C LYS A 127 21.01 -2.09 15.66
N THR A 128 20.88 -2.56 16.90
CA THR A 128 21.73 -3.64 17.43
C THR A 128 21.46 -4.96 16.70
N GLN A 129 20.21 -5.29 16.39
CA GLN A 129 19.85 -6.47 15.61
C GLN A 129 20.47 -6.43 14.20
N ILE A 130 20.38 -5.29 13.52
CA ILE A 130 20.99 -5.12 12.20
C ILE A 130 22.52 -5.29 12.26
N ALA A 131 23.17 -4.73 13.29
CA ALA A 131 24.60 -4.90 13.47
C ALA A 131 25.00 -6.37 13.68
N LYS A 132 24.21 -7.11 14.49
CA LYS A 132 24.42 -8.54 14.72
C LYS A 132 24.27 -9.36 13.44
N LEU A 133 23.21 -9.10 12.66
CA LEU A 133 22.97 -9.79 11.39
C LEU A 133 24.10 -9.54 10.39
N LYS A 134 24.60 -8.30 10.30
CA LYS A 134 25.75 -7.97 9.45
C LYS A 134 27.02 -8.71 9.85
N ALA A 135 27.30 -8.82 11.15
CA ALA A 135 28.45 -9.59 11.63
C ALA A 135 28.33 -11.07 11.30
N GLN A 136 27.11 -11.64 11.42
CA GLN A 136 26.84 -13.03 11.05
C GLN A 136 27.03 -13.27 9.56
N ASP A 137 26.54 -12.37 8.69
CA ASP A 137 26.73 -12.47 7.25
C ASP A 137 28.22 -12.43 6.88
N GLU A 138 29.01 -11.58 7.52
CA GLU A 138 30.45 -11.50 7.28
C GLU A 138 31.18 -12.77 7.72
N GLN A 139 30.80 -13.34 8.87
CA GLN A 139 31.32 -14.62 9.32
C GLN A 139 31.02 -15.73 8.30
N LEU A 140 29.77 -15.87 7.86
CA LEU A 140 29.37 -16.87 6.87
C LEU A 140 30.11 -16.70 5.54
N ARG A 141 30.37 -15.46 5.12
CA ARG A 141 31.19 -15.18 3.93
C ARG A 141 32.62 -15.66 4.12
N SER A 142 33.25 -15.36 5.26
CA SER A 142 34.61 -15.81 5.54
C SER A 142 34.73 -17.34 5.62
N GLU A 143 33.75 -18.02 6.21
CA GLU A 143 33.69 -19.49 6.30
C GLU A 143 33.55 -20.11 4.90
N ARG A 144 32.68 -19.55 4.07
CA ARG A 144 32.50 -19.98 2.68
C ARG A 144 33.78 -19.81 1.87
N ASP A 145 34.47 -18.68 2.02
CA ASP A 145 35.71 -18.41 1.30
C ASP A 145 36.84 -19.34 1.78
N ALA A 146 36.92 -19.64 3.08
CA ALA A 146 37.84 -20.64 3.61
C ALA A 146 37.55 -22.05 3.07
N ALA A 147 36.28 -22.45 2.98
CA ALA A 147 35.88 -23.72 2.41
C ALA A 147 36.26 -23.84 0.93
N TYR A 148 36.12 -22.77 0.14
CA TYR A 148 36.58 -22.76 -1.25
C TYR A 148 38.10 -22.91 -1.36
N ARG A 149 38.88 -22.24 -0.51
CA ARG A 149 40.34 -22.42 -0.48
C ARG A 149 40.74 -23.87 -0.19
N LEU A 150 40.14 -24.48 0.83
CA LEU A 150 40.41 -25.88 1.18
C LEU A 150 40.06 -26.85 0.05
N ARG A 151 38.94 -26.60 -0.64
CA ARG A 151 38.54 -27.40 -1.81
C ARG A 151 39.58 -27.28 -2.93
N ASP A 152 40.00 -26.07 -3.24
CA ASP A 152 40.94 -25.82 -4.34
C ASP A 152 42.33 -26.42 -4.02
N GLU A 153 42.78 -26.31 -2.76
CA GLU A 153 43.99 -27.00 -2.28
C GLU A 153 43.91 -28.52 -2.42
N ALA A 154 42.77 -29.13 -2.07
CA ALA A 154 42.56 -30.57 -2.23
C ALA A 154 42.57 -31.00 -3.70
N LEU A 155 41.98 -30.20 -4.60
CA LEU A 155 42.04 -30.44 -6.04
C LEU A 155 43.48 -30.39 -6.57
N GLU A 156 44.27 -29.42 -6.12
CA GLU A 156 45.68 -29.34 -6.48
C GLU A 156 46.49 -30.54 -5.98
N GLN A 157 46.26 -30.97 -4.73
CA GLN A 157 46.93 -32.14 -4.18
C GLN A 157 46.58 -33.41 -4.96
N ASN A 158 45.30 -33.62 -5.28
CA ASN A 158 44.84 -34.74 -6.09
C ASN A 158 45.47 -34.70 -7.49
N ALA A 159 45.54 -33.53 -8.13
CA ALA A 159 46.20 -33.37 -9.43
C ALA A 159 47.70 -33.72 -9.36
N ARG A 160 48.40 -33.29 -8.31
CA ARG A 160 49.82 -33.64 -8.08
C ARG A 160 50.02 -35.15 -7.88
N GLN A 161 49.14 -35.80 -7.11
CA GLN A 161 49.17 -37.24 -6.90
C GLN A 161 48.90 -38.02 -8.21
N LEU A 162 47.91 -37.60 -9.01
CA LEU A 162 47.66 -38.21 -10.31
C LEU A 162 48.85 -38.04 -11.26
N ALA A 163 49.50 -36.88 -11.27
CA ALA A 163 50.69 -36.63 -12.07
C ALA A 163 51.88 -37.53 -11.64
N SER A 164 52.08 -37.74 -10.33
CA SER A 164 53.13 -38.64 -9.84
C SER A 164 52.84 -40.10 -10.19
N LEU A 165 51.60 -40.56 -10.04
CA LEU A 165 51.18 -41.89 -10.46
C LEU A 165 51.34 -42.10 -11.97
N THR A 166 50.98 -41.11 -12.79
CA THR A 166 51.14 -41.17 -14.25
C THR A 166 52.61 -41.34 -14.65
N ARG A 167 53.53 -40.62 -13.99
CA ARG A 167 54.98 -40.78 -14.22
C ARG A 167 55.50 -42.17 -13.85
N LEU A 168 54.93 -42.81 -12.82
CA LEU A 168 55.30 -44.16 -12.40
C LEU A 168 54.74 -45.26 -13.32
N VAL A 169 53.61 -45.01 -14.00
CA VAL A 169 52.98 -45.96 -14.93
C VAL A 169 53.53 -45.83 -16.37
N GLN A 170 54.09 -44.67 -16.74
CA GLN A 170 54.67 -44.44 -18.07
C GLN A 170 56.06 -45.04 -18.42
N PRO A 171 56.85 -45.76 -17.57
CA PRO A 171 58.11 -46.33 -18.03
C PRO A 171 57.98 -47.59 -18.91
N SER A 172 56.77 -47.93 -19.38
CA SER A 172 56.52 -49.14 -20.19
C SER A 172 55.95 -48.90 -21.61
N LEU A 173 55.85 -47.65 -22.07
CA LEU A 173 55.50 -47.33 -23.46
C LEU A 173 56.68 -46.66 -24.19
N SER A 174 57.86 -47.27 -24.10
CA SER A 174 58.94 -47.10 -25.06
C SER A 174 58.92 -48.27 -26.06
N VAL A 175 57.92 -48.27 -26.96
CA VAL A 175 58.05 -49.03 -28.21
C VAL A 175 58.69 -48.10 -29.23
N PRO A 176 59.89 -48.41 -29.75
CA PRO A 176 60.47 -47.64 -30.84
C PRO A 176 59.66 -47.95 -32.10
N ILE A 177 58.87 -46.98 -32.58
CA ILE A 177 58.35 -47.06 -33.94
C ILE A 177 59.52 -46.72 -34.86
N GLN A 178 60.14 -47.75 -35.42
CA GLN A 178 60.97 -47.65 -36.60
C GLN A 178 60.06 -47.20 -37.76
N GLU A 179 60.10 -45.92 -38.12
CA GLU A 179 59.65 -45.50 -39.46
C GLU A 179 60.86 -45.43 -40.38
N SER A 180 61.01 -46.53 -41.11
CA SER A 180 61.78 -46.65 -42.34
C SER A 180 61.37 -45.60 -43.37
N SER A 181 62.38 -44.91 -43.90
CA SER A 181 62.52 -44.54 -45.31
C SER A 181 61.30 -43.95 -46.05
N ILE A 182 61.30 -42.63 -46.25
CA ILE A 182 60.99 -42.06 -47.57
C ILE A 182 62.02 -40.96 -47.89
N SER A 183 62.90 -41.29 -48.83
CA SER A 183 63.78 -40.37 -49.56
C SER A 183 62.99 -39.45 -50.48
N SER A 184 63.70 -38.44 -51.01
CA SER A 184 63.36 -37.50 -52.12
C SER A 184 62.68 -36.19 -51.66
N GLU A 185 63.08 -35.01 -52.09
CA GLU A 185 64.13 -34.59 -53.01
C GLU A 185 64.43 -33.10 -52.74
N VAL A 186 65.71 -32.75 -52.71
CA VAL A 186 66.21 -31.38 -52.71
C VAL A 186 66.17 -30.87 -54.15
N ARG A 187 65.50 -29.74 -54.42
CA ARG A 187 65.94 -28.83 -55.49
C ARG A 187 65.50 -27.39 -55.24
N LEU A 188 66.54 -26.56 -55.04
CA LEU A 188 66.54 -25.11 -55.03
C LEU A 188 66.22 -24.56 -56.43
N SER A 189 65.46 -23.46 -56.47
CA SER A 189 65.67 -22.32 -57.37
C SER A 189 65.04 -21.10 -56.71
#